data_AF-A0A2T0B7K3-F1
#
_entry.id   AF-A0A2T0B7K3-F1
#
_cell.length_a   1.000
_cell.length_b   1.000
_cell.length_c   1.000
_cell.angle_alpha   90.00
_cell.angle_beta   90.00
_cell.angle_gamma   90.00
#
_symmetry.space_group_name_H-M   'P 1'
#
loop_
_entity.id
_entity.type
_entity.pdbx_description
1 polymer ?
#
loop_
_entity_poly.entity_id
_entity_poly.type
_entity_poly.pdbx_seq_one_letter_code
_entity_poly.pdbx_strand_id
1 'polypeptide(L)'
;MAFKKGVSGNPAGRPKQTQQQKDEREHFKRLLKSSTASALESIIAISQDRYNKDRFNACKFIIEKAYGANTAFLLDGTEDTSPIVIEVVPRRTEDDDDEWDEVMKASPDDDLEDYEWEE
;
A
#
# COMPACT_ATOMS: atom_id res chain seq x y z
N MET A 1 35.89 3.67 -31.92
CA MET A 1 37.05 2.78 -31.67
C MET A 1 36.56 1.34 -31.74
N ALA A 2 37.26 0.45 -32.45
CA ALA A 2 36.89 -0.97 -32.50
C ALA A 2 37.22 -1.65 -31.16
N PHE A 3 36.36 -2.58 -30.72
CA PHE A 3 36.59 -3.39 -29.52
C PHE A 3 37.90 -4.17 -29.64
N LYS A 4 38.77 -4.08 -28.63
CA LYS A 4 40.03 -4.82 -28.56
C LYS A 4 39.98 -5.76 -27.36
N LYS A 5 40.01 -7.07 -27.61
CA LYS A 5 40.00 -8.10 -26.56
C LYS A 5 41.11 -7.82 -25.54
N GLY A 6 40.75 -7.73 -24.26
CA GLY A 6 41.68 -7.43 -23.16
C GLY A 6 41.86 -5.95 -22.82
N VAL A 7 41.23 -5.03 -23.55
CA VAL A 7 41.26 -3.59 -23.24
C VAL A 7 39.92 -3.16 -22.67
N SER A 8 39.95 -2.61 -21.46
CA SER A 8 38.77 -1.99 -20.83
C SER A 8 38.24 -0.84 -21.68
N GLY A 9 36.93 -0.82 -21.92
CA GLY A 9 36.26 0.32 -22.56
C GLY A 9 36.32 1.61 -21.74
N ASN A 10 36.67 1.51 -20.44
CA ASN A 10 36.98 2.63 -19.58
C ASN A 10 38.42 2.50 -19.04
N PRO A 11 39.42 3.11 -19.70
CA PRO A 11 40.82 3.04 -19.29
C PRO A 11 41.08 3.61 -17.89
N ALA A 12 40.29 4.60 -17.47
CA ALA A 12 40.41 5.23 -16.15
C ALA A 12 39.74 4.42 -15.02
N GLY A 13 38.98 3.38 -15.37
CA GLY A 13 38.24 2.57 -14.42
C GLY A 13 37.14 3.34 -13.69
N ARG A 14 36.56 2.70 -12.67
CA ARG A 14 35.59 3.37 -11.80
C ARG A 14 36.35 4.38 -10.91
N PRO A 15 35.89 5.64 -10.80
CA PRO A 15 36.50 6.61 -9.91
C PRO A 15 36.61 6.05 -8.48
N LYS A 16 37.77 6.25 -7.85
CA LYS A 16 37.98 5.86 -6.45
C LYS A 16 37.11 6.75 -5.57
N GLN A 17 36.25 6.12 -4.77
CA GLN A 17 35.39 6.86 -3.83
C GLN A 17 36.23 7.50 -2.74
N THR A 18 35.88 8.72 -2.36
CA THR A 18 36.45 9.42 -1.19
C THR A 18 36.05 8.70 0.10
N GLN A 19 36.72 9.00 1.21
CA GLN A 19 36.39 8.37 2.49
C GLN A 19 34.96 8.71 2.92
N GLN A 20 34.56 9.98 2.82
CA GLN A 20 33.19 10.43 3.10
C GLN A 20 32.14 9.67 2.28
N GLN A 21 32.36 9.48 0.97
CA GLN A 21 31.44 8.73 0.11
C GLN A 21 31.31 7.25 0.50
N LYS A 22 32.38 6.66 1.06
CA LYS A 22 32.32 5.28 1.57
C LYS A 22 31.49 5.22 2.85
N ASP A 23 31.69 6.18 3.73
CA ASP A 23 30.98 6.26 5.02
C ASP A 23 29.48 6.49 4.80
N GLU A 24 29.10 7.39 3.89
CA GLU A 24 27.71 7.61 3.47
C GLU A 24 27.08 6.36 2.87
N ARG A 25 27.82 5.66 2.00
CA ARG A 25 27.34 4.41 1.39
C ARG A 25 27.13 3.31 2.44
N GLU A 26 28.00 3.22 3.45
CA GLU A 26 27.83 2.27 4.54
C GLU A 26 26.65 2.63 5.45
N HIS A 27 26.48 3.91 5.76
CA HIS A 27 25.33 4.39 6.52
C HIS A 27 24.03 4.04 5.79
N PHE A 28 23.94 4.36 4.50
CA PHE A 28 22.78 4.01 3.67
C PHE A 28 22.56 2.50 3.59
N LYS A 29 23.63 1.70 3.46
CA LYS A 29 23.53 0.25 3.44
C LYS A 29 23.01 -0.31 4.76
N ARG A 30 23.39 0.27 5.90
CA ARG A 30 22.85 -0.09 7.22
C ARG A 30 21.36 0.24 7.32
N LEU A 31 20.99 1.45 6.92
CA LEU A 31 19.59 1.89 6.90
C LEU A 31 18.72 0.98 6.02
N LEU A 32 19.19 0.65 4.81
CA LEU A 32 18.50 -0.30 3.95
C LEU A 32 18.32 -1.63 4.66
N LYS A 33 19.38 -2.21 5.23
CA LYS A 33 19.28 -3.50 5.91
C LYS A 33 18.32 -3.49 7.10
N SER A 34 18.30 -2.41 7.89
CA SER A 34 17.38 -2.29 9.04
C SER A 34 15.93 -2.12 8.60
N SER A 35 15.68 -1.41 7.51
CA SER A 35 14.32 -1.08 7.06
C SER A 35 13.74 -2.07 6.06
N THR A 36 14.56 -2.91 5.42
CA THR A 36 14.11 -3.79 4.32
C THR A 36 13.12 -4.85 4.80
N ALA A 37 13.33 -5.46 5.97
CA ALA A 37 12.43 -6.51 6.46
C ALA A 37 11.01 -5.97 6.71
N SER A 38 10.90 -4.90 7.48
CA SER A 38 9.61 -4.22 7.76
C SER A 38 8.94 -3.67 6.48
N ALA A 39 9.73 -3.14 5.54
CA ALA A 39 9.19 -2.67 4.25
C ALA A 39 8.64 -3.84 3.42
N LEU A 40 9.32 -4.99 3.39
CA LEU A 40 8.86 -6.20 2.71
C LEU A 40 7.60 -6.77 3.35
N GLU A 41 7.53 -6.81 4.69
CA GLU A 41 6.32 -7.22 5.43
C GLU A 41 5.13 -6.31 5.11
N SER A 42 5.35 -4.99 5.03
CA SER A 42 4.32 -4.02 4.65
C SER A 42 3.81 -4.25 3.22
N ILE A 43 4.73 -4.51 2.28
CA ILE A 43 4.36 -4.82 0.89
C ILE A 43 3.57 -6.12 0.81
N ILE A 44 4.00 -7.15 1.56
CA ILE A 44 3.31 -8.44 1.63
C ILE A 44 1.89 -8.24 2.19
N ALA A 45 1.74 -7.52 3.30
CA ALA A 45 0.45 -7.22 3.91
C ALA A 45 -0.49 -6.47 2.94
N ILE A 46 0.01 -5.45 2.24
CA ILE A 46 -0.76 -4.72 1.21
C ILE A 46 -1.14 -5.62 0.03
N SER A 47 -0.24 -6.52 -0.37
CA SER A 47 -0.47 -7.45 -1.48
C SER A 47 -1.47 -8.56 -1.13
N GLN A 48 -1.54 -8.91 0.16
CA GLN A 48 -2.42 -9.94 0.70
C GLN A 48 -3.75 -9.37 1.21
N ASP A 49 -3.90 -8.04 1.27
CA ASP A 49 -5.19 -7.40 1.51
C ASP A 49 -6.13 -7.72 0.33
N ARG A 50 -6.91 -8.79 0.51
CA ARG A 50 -7.88 -9.33 -0.45
C ARG A 50 -8.91 -8.28 -0.89
N TYR A 51 -9.06 -7.18 -0.15
CA TYR A 51 -10.02 -6.11 -0.42
C TYR A 51 -9.39 -4.84 -1.00
N ASN A 52 -8.10 -4.84 -1.35
CA ASN A 52 -7.42 -3.64 -1.83
C ASN A 52 -8.11 -3.05 -3.08
N LYS A 53 -8.49 -3.90 -4.04
CA LYS A 53 -9.18 -3.46 -5.27
C LYS A 53 -10.58 -2.91 -4.99
N ASP A 54 -11.34 -3.57 -4.13
CA ASP A 54 -12.72 -3.17 -3.85
C ASP A 54 -12.78 -1.94 -2.95
N ARG A 55 -11.87 -1.82 -1.96
CA ARG A 55 -11.68 -0.60 -1.17
C ARG A 55 -11.22 0.56 -2.03
N PHE A 56 -10.28 0.33 -2.95
CA PHE A 56 -9.85 1.36 -3.90
C PHE A 56 -11.01 1.81 -4.81
N ASN A 57 -11.79 0.87 -5.35
CA ASN A 57 -12.95 1.18 -6.18
C ASN A 57 -14.04 1.90 -5.39
N ALA A 58 -14.30 1.51 -4.14
CA ALA A 58 -15.26 2.16 -3.27
C ALA A 58 -14.83 3.60 -2.92
N CYS A 59 -13.56 3.80 -2.53
CA CYS A 59 -13.00 5.13 -2.28
C CYS A 59 -13.04 6.00 -3.55
N LYS A 60 -12.65 5.44 -4.70
CA LYS A 60 -12.73 6.12 -5.99
C LYS A 60 -14.16 6.53 -6.31
N PHE A 61 -15.13 5.63 -6.15
CA PHE A 61 -16.54 5.90 -6.41
C PHE A 61 -17.11 7.01 -5.52
N ILE A 62 -16.78 6.99 -4.23
CA ILE A 62 -17.19 8.03 -3.27
C ILE A 62 -16.66 9.40 -3.68
N ILE A 63 -15.36 9.48 -4.04
CA ILE A 63 -14.72 10.72 -4.48
C ILE A 63 -15.34 11.22 -5.80
N GLU A 64 -15.58 10.33 -6.77
CA GLU A 64 -16.23 10.68 -8.04
C GLU A 64 -17.67 11.18 -7.85
N LYS A 65 -18.40 10.64 -6.86
CA LYS A 65 -19.76 11.12 -6.53
C LYS A 65 -19.76 12.46 -5.82
N ALA A 66 -18.80 12.70 -4.94
CA ALA A 66 -18.70 13.94 -4.18
C ALA A 66 -18.18 15.11 -5.05
N TYR A 67 -17.19 14.86 -5.91
CA TYR A 67 -16.45 15.92 -6.62
C TYR A 67 -16.47 15.80 -8.16
N GLY A 68 -17.04 14.72 -8.71
CA GLY A 68 -17.03 14.45 -10.16
C GLY A 68 -15.78 13.72 -10.64
N ALA A 69 -15.82 13.19 -11.87
CA ALA A 69 -14.77 12.33 -12.44
C ALA A 69 -13.43 13.03 -12.73
N ASN A 70 -13.34 14.36 -12.60
CA ASN A 70 -12.15 15.17 -12.85
C ASN A 70 -11.66 15.83 -11.55
N THR A 71 -11.12 15.03 -10.63
CA THR A 71 -10.56 15.49 -9.35
C THR A 71 -9.22 16.25 -9.49
N ALA A 72 -8.71 16.44 -10.70
CA ALA A 72 -7.51 17.23 -10.97
C ALA A 72 -7.63 18.69 -10.49
N PHE A 73 -8.84 19.16 -10.20
CA PHE A 73 -9.12 20.51 -9.68
C PHE A 73 -8.91 20.64 -8.15
N LEU A 74 -8.78 19.54 -7.41
CA LEU A 74 -8.57 19.56 -5.94
C LEU A 74 -7.11 19.89 -5.52
N LEU A 75 -6.25 20.26 -6.48
CA LEU A 75 -4.84 20.60 -6.24
C LEU A 75 -4.60 22.07 -5.91
N ASP A 76 -5.63 22.93 -5.88
CA ASP A 76 -5.46 24.32 -5.46
C ASP A 76 -6.55 24.74 -4.48
N GLY A 77 -6.13 25.19 -3.29
CA GLY A 77 -6.94 25.36 -2.07
C GLY A 77 -7.96 26.49 -2.14
N THR A 78 -8.90 26.41 -3.08
CA THR A 78 -9.83 27.49 -3.43
C THR A 78 -11.31 27.11 -3.37
N GLU A 79 -11.69 25.91 -2.93
CA GLU A 79 -13.10 25.51 -2.80
C GLU A 79 -13.54 25.26 -1.35
N ASP A 80 -14.79 25.66 -1.06
CA ASP A 80 -15.44 25.61 0.25
C ASP A 80 -15.38 24.20 0.86
N THR A 81 -14.67 24.07 1.97
CA THR A 81 -14.49 22.83 2.76
C THR A 81 -15.70 22.51 3.64
N SER A 82 -16.92 22.69 3.12
CA SER A 82 -18.11 22.23 3.84
C SER A 82 -18.15 20.70 3.84
N PRO A 83 -18.30 20.03 4.99
CA PRO A 83 -18.31 18.58 5.05
C PRO A 83 -19.51 18.01 4.28
N ILE A 84 -19.24 17.23 3.24
CA ILE A 84 -20.27 16.50 2.50
C ILE A 84 -20.68 15.29 3.35
N VAL A 85 -21.94 15.26 3.81
CA VAL A 85 -22.50 14.12 4.53
C VAL A 85 -23.00 13.10 3.52
N ILE A 86 -22.34 11.94 3.45
CA ILE A 86 -22.74 10.83 2.59
C ILE A 86 -23.49 9.81 3.44
N GLU A 87 -24.78 9.64 3.16
CA GLU A 87 -25.62 8.61 3.77
C GLU A 87 -25.60 7.36 2.90
N VAL A 88 -25.05 6.27 3.44
CA VAL A 88 -25.02 4.97 2.76
C VAL A 88 -26.30 4.22 3.10
N VAL A 89 -27.23 4.14 2.15
CA VAL A 89 -28.45 3.34 2.27
C VAL A 89 -28.21 1.99 1.59
N PRO A 90 -28.20 0.87 2.35
CA PRO A 90 -28.12 -0.45 1.74
C PRO A 90 -29.38 -0.70 0.89
N ARG A 91 -29.19 -1.21 -0.32
CA ARG A 91 -30.30 -1.70 -1.15
C ARG A 91 -30.79 -2.99 -0.50
N ARG A 92 -31.96 -2.92 0.16
CA ARG A 92 -32.67 -4.11 0.64
C ARG A 92 -33.59 -4.61 -0.47
N THR A 93 -33.29 -5.77 -1.02
CA THR A 93 -34.28 -6.60 -1.69
C THR A 93 -34.74 -7.69 -0.71
N GLU A 94 -36.02 -8.08 -0.77
CA GLU A 94 -36.65 -8.99 0.22
C GLU A 94 -35.98 -10.38 0.32
N ASP A 95 -35.08 -10.72 -0.60
CA ASP A 95 -34.34 -11.99 -0.66
C ASP A 95 -32.90 -11.91 -0.08
N ASP A 96 -32.41 -10.73 0.34
CA ASP A 96 -30.99 -10.56 0.73
C ASP A 96 -30.66 -10.97 2.18
N ASP A 97 -31.66 -11.14 3.06
CA ASP A 97 -31.39 -11.44 4.48
C ASP A 97 -30.79 -12.85 4.67
N ASP A 98 -31.14 -13.82 3.82
CA ASP A 98 -30.67 -15.20 3.93
C ASP A 98 -29.21 -15.38 3.42
N GLU A 99 -28.79 -14.62 2.42
CA GLU A 99 -27.46 -14.75 1.80
C GLU A 99 -26.35 -14.11 2.67
N TRP A 100 -26.63 -12.98 3.31
CA TRP A 100 -25.68 -12.31 4.20
C TRP A 100 -25.50 -13.05 5.54
N ASP A 101 -26.56 -13.67 6.07
CA ASP A 101 -26.49 -14.48 7.29
C ASP A 101 -25.67 -15.76 7.09
N GLU A 102 -25.71 -16.38 5.91
CA GLU A 102 -24.86 -17.53 5.56
C GLU A 102 -23.38 -17.13 5.39
N VAL A 103 -23.09 -15.98 4.78
CA VAL A 103 -21.72 -15.45 4.63
C VAL A 103 -21.12 -15.10 5.99
N MET A 104 -21.92 -14.55 6.92
CA MET A 104 -21.47 -14.25 8.29
C MET A 104 -21.28 -15.51 9.14
N LYS A 105 -22.12 -16.54 8.96
CA LYS A 105 -21.94 -17.86 9.61
C LYS A 105 -20.76 -18.66 9.08
N ALA A 106 -20.31 -18.38 7.86
CA ALA A 106 -19.19 -19.07 7.24
C ALA A 106 -17.81 -18.45 7.57
N SER A 107 -17.76 -17.34 8.30
CA SER A 107 -16.50 -16.82 8.85
C SER A 107 -15.99 -17.76 9.95
N PRO A 108 -14.81 -18.39 9.78
CA PRO A 108 -14.18 -19.18 10.82
C PRO A 108 -13.47 -18.24 11.79
N ASP A 109 -14.24 -17.59 12.67
CA ASP A 109 -13.74 -16.81 13.81
C ASP A 109 -14.35 -17.36 15.13
N ASP A 110 -14.73 -18.65 15.17
CA ASP A 110 -15.37 -19.30 16.32
C ASP A 110 -14.44 -20.30 17.05
N ASP A 111 -13.13 -20.19 16.85
CA ASP A 111 -12.10 -21.06 17.45
C ASP A 111 -10.95 -20.30 18.16
N LEU A 112 -11.21 -19.08 18.66
CA LEU A 112 -10.27 -18.32 19.49
C LEU A 112 -10.82 -17.86 20.85
N GLU A 113 -11.53 -18.72 21.60
CA GLU A 113 -11.74 -18.51 23.04
C GLU A 113 -11.69 -19.83 23.82
N ASP A 114 -10.49 -20.21 24.28
CA ASP A 114 -10.24 -20.56 25.71
C ASP A 114 -8.77 -20.95 25.91
N TYR A 115 -7.95 -19.99 26.36
CA TYR A 115 -6.76 -20.28 27.15
C TYR A 115 -6.89 -19.46 28.44
N GLU A 116 -7.53 -20.09 29.43
CA GLU A 116 -7.54 -19.66 30.83
C GLU A 116 -6.10 -19.43 31.29
N TRP A 117 -5.79 -18.17 31.65
CA TRP A 117 -4.65 -17.86 32.50
C TRP A 117 -5.05 -18.16 33.95
N GLU A 118 -4.66 -19.33 34.46
CA GLU A 118 -4.64 -19.57 35.91
C GLU A 118 -3.39 -18.90 36.52
N GLU A 119 -3.63 -18.15 37.60
CA GLU A 119 -2.69 -17.31 38.36
C GLU A 119 -1.77 -18.11 39.30
#